data_AF-A0A3B0P3D7-F1
#
_entry.id   AF-A0A3B0P3D7-F1
#
_cell.length_a   1.000
_cell.length_b   1.000
_cell.length_c   1.000
_cell.angle_alpha   90.00
_cell.angle_beta   90.00
_cell.angle_gamma   90.00
#
_symmetry.space_group_name_H-M   'P 1'
#
loop_
_entity.id
_entity.type
_entity.pdbx_description
1 polymer ?
#
loop_
_entity_poly.entity_id
_entity_poly.type
_entity_poly.pdbx_seq_one_letter_code
_entity_poly.pdbx_strand_id
1 'polypeptide(L)' 'MPSIKVDGNDYLACIAVFKEIVEYVRNGNGPVLVECDTYRLGAHSSSDNPDVYRPKAEFEEMQKYDPLIRLKKW' A
#
# COMPACT_ATOMS: atom_id res chain seq x y z
N MET A 1 16.24 -11.42 8.94
CA MET A 1 15.88 -10.21 8.18
C MET A 1 14.67 -9.59 8.86
N PRO A 2 14.74 -8.32 9.29
CA PRO A 2 13.58 -7.63 9.87
C PRO A 2 12.45 -7.48 8.85
N SER A 3 11.22 -7.39 9.34
CA SER A 3 10.02 -7.15 8.53
C SER A 3 9.11 -6.13 9.20
N ILE A 4 8.52 -5.24 8.41
CA ILE A 4 7.51 -4.28 8.85
C ILE A 4 6.31 -4.31 7.90
N LYS A 5 5.11 -4.26 8.46
CA LYS A 5 3.87 -4.08 7.70
C LYS A 5 3.39 -2.65 7.89
N VAL A 6 3.04 -1.98 6.79
CA VAL A 6 2.55 -0.60 6.77
C VAL A 6 1.24 -0.55 5.98
N ASP A 7 0.34 0.36 6.38
CA ASP A 7 -0.82 0.73 5.55
C ASP A 7 -0.30 1.41 4.28
N GLY A 8 -0.34 0.70 3.17
CA GLY A 8 0.12 1.17 1.86
C GLY A 8 -0.72 2.30 1.29
N ASN A 9 -1.91 2.55 1.86
CA ASN A 9 -2.77 3.67 1.50
C ASN A 9 -2.60 4.88 2.43
N ASP A 10 -1.72 4.82 3.43
CA ASP A 10 -1.32 5.96 4.25
C ASP A 10 0.04 6.49 3.78
N TYR A 11 0.00 7.61 3.05
CA TYR A 11 1.20 8.25 2.51
C TYR A 11 2.19 8.68 3.62
N LEU A 12 1.69 9.18 4.74
CA LEU A 12 2.52 9.68 5.84
C LEU A 12 3.18 8.51 6.59
N ALA A 13 2.45 7.42 6.79
CA ALA A 13 3.03 6.20 7.37
C ALA A 13 4.09 5.59 6.44
N CYS A 14 3.81 5.49 5.15
CA CYS A 14 4.76 4.99 4.16
C CYS A 14 6.05 5.83 4.16
N ILE A 15 5.96 7.16 4.07
CA ILE A 15 7.16 8.00 4.00
C ILE A 15 7.97 7.96 5.31
N ALA A 16 7.32 7.84 6.47
CA ALA A 16 8.00 7.69 7.75
C ALA A 16 8.79 6.37 7.81
N VAL A 17 8.14 5.25 7.49
CA VAL A 17 8.77 3.92 7.48
C VAL A 17 9.91 3.86 6.47
N PHE A 18 9.69 4.30 5.23
CA PHE A 18 10.73 4.20 4.20
C PHE A 18 11.95 5.09 4.50
N LYS A 19 11.79 6.25 5.14
CA LYS A 19 12.94 7.08 5.56
C LYS A 19 13.85 6.32 6.53
N GLU A 20 13.26 5.70 7.55
CA GLU A 20 14.00 4.93 8.55
C GLU A 20 14.66 3.68 7.93
N ILE A 21 13.91 2.91 7.13
CA ILE A 21 14.43 1.68 6.52
C ILE A 21 15.55 1.97 5.51
N VAL A 22 15.42 3.02 4.71
CA VAL A 22 16.48 3.39 3.75
C VAL A 22 17.76 3.78 4.49
N GLU A 23 17.66 4.53 5.59
CA GLU A 23 18.82 4.86 6.44
C GLU A 23 19.45 3.61 7.06
N TYR A 24 18.64 2.73 7.65
CA TYR A 24 19.08 1.47 8.24
C TYR A 24 19.86 0.60 7.25
N VAL A 25 19.31 0.41 6.04
CA VAL A 25 19.94 -0.42 4.99
C VAL A 25 21.23 0.23 4.49
N ARG A 26 21.26 1.55 4.29
CA ARG A 26 22.46 2.29 3.84
C ARG A 26 23.61 2.25 4.85
N ASN A 27 23.29 2.14 6.13
CA ASN A 27 24.29 1.98 7.20
C ASN A 27 24.86 0.54 7.29
N GLY A 28 24.52 -0.35 6.34
CA GLY A 28 25.10 -1.69 6.26
C GLY A 28 24.46 -2.72 7.19
N ASN A 29 23.32 -2.40 7.81
CA ASN A 29 22.65 -3.27 8.78
C ASN A 29 21.86 -4.44 8.14
N GLY A 30 22.03 -4.65 6.83
CA GLY A 30 21.37 -5.70 6.05
C GLY A 30 19.99 -5.30 5.50
N PRO A 31 19.35 -6.18 4.72
CA PRO A 31 18.06 -5.92 4.10
C PRO A 31 16.92 -5.92 5.12
N VAL A 32 15.80 -5.28 4.74
CA VAL A 32 14.53 -5.27 5.48
C VAL A 32 13.39 -5.52 4.50
N LEU A 33 12.41 -6.33 4.91
CA LEU A 33 11.15 -6.53 4.18
C LEU A 33 10.12 -5.50 4.63
N VAL A 34 9.50 -4.79 3.67
CA VAL A 34 8.38 -3.89 3.93
C VAL A 34 7.16 -4.40 3.18
N GLU A 35 6.12 -4.82 3.91
CA GLU A 35 4.81 -5.17 3.35
C GLU A 35 3.92 -3.92 3.35
N CYS A 36 3.66 -3.36 2.17
CA CYS A 36 2.70 -2.27 2.00
C CYS A 36 1.32 -2.87 1.70
N ASP A 37 0.45 -2.93 2.70
CA ASP A 37 -0.90 -3.47 2.54
C ASP A 37 -1.78 -2.47 1.78
N THR A 38 -2.28 -2.86 0.61
CA THR A 38 -3.00 -1.97 -0.29
C THR A 38 -4.02 -2.75 -1.12
N TYR A 39 -4.83 -2.02 -1.88
CA TYR A 39 -5.89 -2.58 -2.70
C TYR A 39 -5.79 -2.12 -4.16
N ARG A 40 -5.80 -3.08 -5.09
CA ARG A 40 -5.83 -2.78 -6.52
C ARG A 40 -7.24 -2.40 -6.95
N LEU A 41 -7.56 -1.11 -6.89
CA LEU A 41 -8.87 -0.57 -7.30
C LEU A 41 -9.21 -0.93 -8.75
N GLY A 42 -8.25 -0.82 -9.67
CA GLY A 42 -8.44 -1.19 -11.06
C GLY A 42 -8.52 -2.70 -11.33
N ALA A 43 -8.84 -3.03 -12.58
CA ALA A 43 -8.62 -4.36 -13.15
C ALA A 43 -7.13 -4.74 -13.09
N HIS A 44 -6.83 -6.03 -13.26
CA HIS A 44 -5.45 -6.51 -13.35
C HIS A 44 -4.72 -5.89 -14.54
N SER A 45 -5.43 -5.78 -15.66
CA SER A 45 -4.96 -5.23 -16.92
C SER A 45 -6.17 -4.79 -17.76
N SER A 46 -5.93 -4.27 -18.97
CA SER A 46 -7.00 -3.93 -19.92
C SER A 46 -7.76 -5.15 -20.46
N SER A 47 -7.23 -6.36 -20.29
CA SER A 47 -7.83 -7.62 -20.74
C SER A 47 -8.59 -8.36 -19.64
N ASP A 48 -8.68 -7.76 -18.45
CA ASP A 48 -9.25 -8.37 -17.25
C ASP A 48 -10.58 -7.72 -16.88
N ASN A 49 -11.53 -8.53 -16.41
CA ASN A 49 -12.81 -8.06 -15.88
C ASN A 49 -12.94 -8.48 -14.41
N PRO A 50 -12.70 -7.57 -13.44
CA PRO A 50 -12.77 -7.90 -12.03
C PRO A 50 -14.18 -8.25 -11.54
N ASP A 51 -15.23 -7.80 -12.22
CA ASP A 51 -16.62 -8.03 -11.79
C ASP A 51 -17.00 -9.52 -11.73
N VAL A 52 -16.24 -10.39 -12.41
CA VAL A 52 -16.49 -11.84 -12.41
C VAL A 52 -15.91 -12.56 -11.18
N TYR A 53 -14.97 -11.96 -10.46
CA TYR A 53 -14.27 -12.60 -9.33
C TYR A 53 -14.13 -11.72 -8.08
N ARG A 54 -14.48 -10.44 -8.17
CA ARG A 54 -14.38 -9.49 -7.06
C ARG A 54 -15.77 -9.04 -6.63
N PRO A 55 -16.14 -9.22 -5.35
CA PRO A 55 -17.40 -8.71 -4.84
C PRO A 55 -17.49 -7.19 -4.96
N LYS A 56 -18.63 -6.68 -5.48
CA LYS A 56 -18.86 -5.24 -5.62
C LYS A 56 -18.77 -4.50 -4.28
N ALA A 57 -19.29 -5.10 -3.20
CA ALA A 57 -19.25 -4.52 -1.86
C ALA A 57 -17.81 -4.34 -1.34
N GLU A 58 -16.91 -5.28 -1.64
CA GLU A 58 -15.48 -5.17 -1.29
C GLU A 58 -14.85 -3.98 -2.04
N PHE A 59 -15.12 -3.85 -3.34
CA PHE A 59 -14.64 -2.72 -4.14
C PHE A 59 -15.14 -1.37 -3.61
N GLU A 60 -16.43 -1.25 -3.32
CA GLU A 60 -17.04 -0.01 -2.78
C GLU A 60 -16.48 0.35 -1.40
N GLU A 61 -16.17 -0.63 -0.55
CA GLU A 61 -15.51 -0.39 0.73
C GLU A 61 -14.09 0.12 0.53
N MET A 62 -13.31 -0.55 -0.32
CA MET A 62 -11.90 -0.21 -0.54
C MET A 62 -11.71 1.14 -1.23
N GLN A 63 -12.68 1.61 -2.02
CA GLN A 63 -12.66 2.97 -2.57
C GLN A 63 -12.60 4.06 -1.49
N LYS A 64 -13.13 3.81 -0.29
CA LYS A 64 -13.07 4.76 0.83
C LYS A 64 -11.66 4.95 1.37
N TYR A 65 -10.77 3.99 1.11
CA TYR A 65 -9.38 3.97 1.56
C TYR A 65 -8.40 4.52 0.51
N ASP A 66 -8.89 5.16 -0.56
CA ASP A 66 -8.02 5.76 -1.59
C ASP A 66 -6.96 6.70 -0.95
N PRO A 67 -5.65 6.48 -1.21
CA PRO A 67 -4.58 7.24 -0.59
C PRO A 67 -4.61 8.73 -0.93
N LEU A 68 -5.06 9.10 -2.13
CA LEU A 68 -5.16 10.50 -2.55
C LEU A 68 -6.30 11.21 -1.84
N ILE A 69 -7.43 10.52 -1.68
CA ILE A 69 -8.59 11.07 -0.96
C ILE A 69 -8.30 11.18 0.53
N ARG A 70 -7.63 10.19 1.13
CA ARG A 70 -7.18 10.23 2.52
C ARG A 70 -6.20 11.39 2.73
N LEU A 71 -5.14 11.46 1.93
CA LEU A 71 -4.11 12.51 2.07
C LEU A 71 -4.69 13.92 1.92
N LYS A 72 -5.65 14.12 1.00
CA LYS A 72 -6.30 15.42 0.81
C LYS A 72 -7.08 15.91 2.04
N LYS A 73 -7.53 15.01 2.92
CA LYS A 73 -8.31 15.33 4.13
C LYS A 73 -7.44 15.63 5.35
N TRP A 74 -6.15 15.32 5.29
CA TRP A 74 -5.16 15.67 6.31
C TRP A 74 -4.69 17.11 6.13
#